data_AF-A0A932X5A3-F1
#
_entry.id   AF-A0A932X5A3-F1
#
_cell.length_a   1.000
_cell.length_b   1.000
_cell.length_c   1.000
_cell.angle_alpha   90.00
_cell.angle_beta   90.00
_cell.angle_gamma   90.00
#
_symmetry.space_group_name_H-M   'P 1'
#
loop_
_entity.id
_entity.type
_entity.pdbx_description
1 polymer ?
#
loop_
_entity_poly.entity_id
_entity_poly.type
_entity_poly.pdbx_seq_one_letter_code
_entity_poly.pdbx_strand_id
1 'polypeptide(L)'
;YIERDAARWLFERRIGLLGGDFPRFDRVPAMQFPWAEFWEKVNLLLAPLTNLGGLSGRCGRLVAFPLKIRGACATPCRAALLLEASRESIDT
;
A
#
# COMPACT_ATOMS: atom_id res chain seq x y z
N TYR A 1 12.40 -4.94 -3.69
CA TYR A 1 11.38 -5.78 -4.36
C TYR A 1 10.85 -6.77 -3.35
N ILE A 2 9.63 -7.27 -3.52
CA ILE A 2 9.00 -8.20 -2.57
C ILE A 2 9.20 -9.63 -3.06
N GLU A 3 9.60 -10.52 -2.15
CA GLU A 3 9.78 -11.92 -2.48
C GLU A 3 8.46 -12.68 -2.63
N ARG A 4 8.47 -13.81 -3.36
CA ARG A 4 7.25 -14.56 -3.66
C ARG A 4 6.52 -15.00 -2.40
N ASP A 5 7.26 -15.53 -1.43
CA ASP A 5 6.68 -16.06 -0.20
C ASP A 5 6.20 -14.93 0.72
N ALA A 6 6.91 -13.80 0.76
CA ALA A 6 6.46 -12.59 1.44
C ALA A 6 5.17 -12.01 0.82
N ALA A 7 5.07 -12.02 -0.51
CA ALA A 7 3.86 -11.60 -1.21
C ALA A 7 2.67 -12.52 -0.88
N ARG A 8 2.86 -13.84 -0.95
CA ARG A 8 1.80 -14.81 -0.59
C ARG A 8 1.34 -14.66 0.85
N TRP A 9 2.28 -14.49 1.77
CA TRP A 9 1.98 -14.18 3.16
C TRP A 9 1.11 -12.92 3.27
N LEU A 10 1.40 -11.85 2.53
CA LEU A 10 0.54 -10.66 2.51
C LEU A 10 -0.86 -10.95 1.95
N PHE A 11 -0.98 -11.79 0.92
CA PHE A 11 -2.27 -12.09 0.29
C PHE A 11 -3.17 -12.92 1.21
N GLU A 12 -2.60 -13.84 1.99
CA GLU A 12 -3.33 -14.64 2.99
C GLU A 12 -3.99 -13.78 4.08
N ARG A 13 -3.51 -12.55 4.29
CA ARG A 13 -4.12 -11.57 5.20
C ARG A 13 -5.34 -10.87 4.63
N ARG A 14 -5.72 -11.18 3.38
CA ARG A 14 -6.87 -10.58 2.68
C ARG A 14 -6.80 -9.04 2.67
N ILE A 15 -5.60 -8.51 2.40
CA ILE A 15 -5.40 -7.07 2.25
C ILE A 15 -6.18 -6.56 1.02
N GLY A 16 -6.81 -5.39 1.14
CA GLY A 16 -7.52 -4.76 0.01
C GLY A 16 -6.64 -3.89 -0.88
N LEU A 17 -5.42 -3.55 -0.44
CA LEU A 17 -4.46 -2.73 -1.16
C LEU A 17 -3.05 -3.03 -0.66
N LEU A 18 -2.09 -3.10 -1.58
CA LEU A 18 -0.66 -3.16 -1.26
C LEU A 18 0.02 -1.83 -1.61
N GLY A 19 0.63 -1.20 -0.60
CA GLY A 19 1.35 0.07 -0.75
C GLY A 19 2.83 -0.05 -0.38
N GLY A 20 3.68 0.77 -0.99
CA GLY A 20 5.12 0.79 -0.71
C GLY A 20 5.80 2.06 -1.20
N ASP A 21 6.97 2.37 -0.65
CA ASP A 21 7.85 3.47 -1.05
C ASP A 21 8.78 3.12 -2.21
N PHE A 22 8.67 1.90 -2.74
CA PHE A 22 9.35 1.48 -3.95
C PHE A 22 8.59 1.96 -5.19
N PRO A 23 9.27 2.36 -6.27
CA PRO A 23 8.60 2.63 -7.55
C PRO A 23 8.05 1.37 -8.22
N ARG A 24 8.54 0.18 -7.83
CA ARG A 24 8.17 -1.14 -8.37
C ARG A 24 8.29 -2.22 -7.30
N PHE A 25 7.39 -3.20 -7.33
CA PHE A 25 7.35 -4.28 -6.33
C PHE A 25 8.10 -5.54 -6.73
N ASP A 26 8.60 -5.62 -7.96
CA ASP A 26 9.28 -6.80 -8.50
C ASP A 26 10.58 -6.39 -9.24
N ARG A 27 11.43 -7.38 -9.47
CA ARG A 27 12.69 -7.22 -10.21
C ARG A 27 12.50 -7.65 -11.65
N VAL A 28 12.42 -6.70 -12.60
CA VAL A 28 12.09 -6.99 -14.02
C VAL A 28 12.95 -8.09 -14.67
N PRO A 29 14.30 -8.12 -14.50
CA PRO A 29 15.10 -9.19 -15.08
C PRO A 29 14.87 -10.59 -14.47
N ALA A 30 14.20 -10.67 -13.33
CA ALA A 30 13.97 -11.91 -12.59
C ALA A 30 12.66 -11.78 -11.79
N MET A 31 11.54 -11.71 -12.50
CA MET A 31 10.23 -11.49 -11.90
C MET A 31 9.84 -12.67 -11.01
N GLN A 32 9.57 -12.41 -9.74
CA GLN A 32 9.18 -13.44 -8.77
C GLN A 32 7.87 -13.11 -8.05
N PHE A 33 7.40 -11.87 -8.16
CA PHE A 33 6.16 -11.47 -7.53
C PHE A 33 4.98 -12.21 -8.21
N PRO A 34 4.09 -12.88 -7.46
CA PRO A 34 3.01 -13.67 -8.02
C PRO A 34 1.85 -12.77 -8.52
N TRP A 35 2.08 -12.05 -9.62
CA TRP A 35 1.15 -11.03 -10.14
C TRP A 35 -0.25 -11.55 -10.45
N ALA A 36 -0.37 -12.75 -11.04
CA ALA A 36 -1.69 -13.33 -11.32
C ALA A 36 -2.52 -13.51 -10.04
N GLU A 37 -1.89 -14.04 -8.98
CA GLU A 37 -2.52 -14.23 -7.67
C GLU A 37 -2.83 -12.89 -6.98
N PHE A 38 -1.97 -11.88 -7.16
CA PHE A 38 -2.20 -10.52 -6.65
C PHE A 38 -3.45 -9.86 -7.25
N TRP A 39 -3.63 -9.97 -8.57
CA TRP A 39 -4.79 -9.43 -9.29
C TRP A 39 -6.07 -10.26 -9.12
N GLU A 40 -5.97 -11.43 -8.49
CA GLU A 40 -7.12 -12.23 -8.05
C GLU A 40 -7.53 -11.88 -6.62
N LYS A 41 -6.55 -11.69 -5.72
CA LYS A 41 -6.77 -11.60 -4.27
C LYS A 41 -6.76 -10.19 -3.67
N VAL A 42 -6.13 -9.20 -4.31
CA VAL A 42 -5.87 -7.87 -3.72
C VAL A 42 -6.32 -6.73 -4.63
N ASN A 43 -5.88 -6.73 -5.88
CA ASN A 43 -6.36 -5.87 -6.97
C ASN A 43 -6.03 -4.37 -6.90
N LEU A 44 -5.54 -3.83 -5.78
CA LEU A 44 -5.11 -2.44 -5.67
C LEU A 44 -3.64 -2.31 -5.27
N LEU A 45 -2.91 -1.48 -5.99
CA LEU A 45 -1.49 -1.19 -5.79
C LEU A 45 -1.29 0.33 -5.62
N LEU A 46 -0.47 0.75 -4.66
CA LEU A 46 -0.16 2.17 -4.40
C LEU A 46 1.34 2.40 -4.26
N ALA A 47 1.92 3.10 -5.23
CA ALA A 47 3.35 3.42 -5.21
C ALA A 47 3.70 4.60 -6.13
N PRO A 48 4.82 5.30 -5.87
CA PRO A 48 5.60 5.25 -4.63
C PRO A 48 4.97 6.10 -3.53
N LEU A 49 4.97 5.58 -2.30
CA LEU A 49 4.63 6.35 -1.10
C LEU A 49 5.83 7.10 -0.55
N THR A 50 5.58 8.20 0.15
CA THR A 50 6.61 9.03 0.81
C THR A 50 6.29 9.21 2.29
N ASN A 51 7.24 9.75 3.06
CA ASN A 51 7.10 10.08 4.48
C ASN A 51 6.77 8.88 5.40
N LEU A 52 6.98 7.63 4.95
CA LEU A 52 6.74 6.43 5.74
C LEU A 52 7.63 6.35 6.99
N GLY A 53 8.80 7.00 6.98
CA GLY A 53 9.70 7.08 8.15
C GLY A 53 9.08 7.79 9.36
N GLY A 54 8.11 8.71 9.16
CA GLY A 54 7.31 9.30 10.25
C GLY A 54 6.20 8.37 10.79
N LEU A 55 6.12 7.17 10.21
CA LEU A 55 5.25 6.03 10.52
C LEU A 55 5.45 5.50 11.94
N SER A 56 6.68 5.08 12.22
CA SER A 56 7.13 4.36 13.43
C SER A 56 6.10 3.34 13.97
N GLY A 57 5.58 2.48 13.09
CA GLY A 57 4.64 1.42 13.49
C GLY A 57 3.20 1.88 13.77
N ARG A 58 2.88 3.16 13.56
CA ARG A 58 1.51 3.65 13.72
C ARG A 58 0.63 3.20 12.56
N CYS A 59 -0.55 2.72 12.90
CA CYS A 59 -1.65 2.49 11.96
C CYS A 59 -2.56 3.72 11.92
N GLY A 60 -3.19 3.95 10.77
CA GLY A 60 -4.13 5.04 10.58
C GLY A 60 -5.05 4.75 9.41
N ARG A 61 -5.92 5.71 9.08
CA ARG A 61 -6.80 5.61 7.92
C ARG A 61 -6.08 6.13 6.68
N LEU A 62 -5.85 5.23 5.72
CA LEU A 62 -5.29 5.60 4.42
C LEU A 62 -6.36 6.23 3.53
N VAL A 63 -6.04 7.39 2.97
CA VAL A 63 -6.85 8.12 2.00
C VAL A 63 -6.03 8.25 0.72
N ALA A 64 -6.42 7.56 -0.36
CA ALA A 64 -5.69 7.53 -1.62
C ALA A 64 -6.68 7.38 -2.80
N PHE A 65 -7.25 8.50 -3.23
CA PHE A 65 -8.27 8.49 -4.29
C PHE A 65 -7.66 8.70 -5.68
N PRO A 66 -7.86 7.75 -6.62
CA PRO A 66 -7.41 7.92 -8.00
C PRO A 66 -8.18 9.02 -8.72
N LEU A 67 -7.55 9.72 -9.67
CA LEU A 67 -8.26 10.58 -10.61
C LEU A 67 -9.21 9.75 -11.49
N LYS A 68 -10.35 10.33 -11.85
CA LYS A 68 -11.38 9.67 -12.66
C LYS A 68 -11.07 9.75 -14.16
N ILE A 69 -9.99 9.10 -14.59
CA ILE A 69 -9.57 9.06 -15.99
C ILE A 69 -10.15 7.81 -16.66
N ARG A 70 -11.00 8.01 -17.68
CA ARG A 70 -11.64 6.90 -18.42
C ARG A 70 -10.57 6.07 -19.14
N GLY A 71 -10.62 4.75 -18.99
CA GLY A 71 -9.74 3.81 -19.68
C GLY A 71 -8.32 3.70 -19.10
N ALA A 72 -7.98 4.45 -18.06
CA ALA A 72 -6.69 4.35 -17.40
C ALA A 72 -6.65 3.16 -16.44
N CYS A 73 -5.56 2.38 -16.47
CA CYS A 73 -5.32 1.31 -15.51
C CYS A 73 -4.70 1.81 -14.19
N ALA A 74 -4.14 3.02 -14.19
CA ALA A 74 -3.54 3.67 -13.03
C ALA A 74 -3.56 5.20 -13.20
N THR A 75 -3.44 5.91 -12.09
CA THR A 75 -3.36 7.37 -12.07
C THR A 75 -2.58 7.80 -10.82
N PRO A 76 -1.90 8.95 -10.85
CA PRO A 76 -1.40 9.57 -9.63
C PRO A 76 -2.57 9.87 -8.67
N CYS A 77 -2.25 9.94 -7.38
CA CYS A 77 -3.13 10.42 -6.33
C CYS A 77 -2.32 11.15 -5.26
N ARG A 78 -3.00 11.96 -4.43
CA ARG A 78 -2.43 12.48 -3.18
C ARG A 78 -2.79 11.53 -2.05
N ALA A 79 -1.88 10.63 -1.73
CA ALA A 79 -2.05 9.72 -0.59
C ALA A 79 -1.80 10.47 0.73
N ALA A 80 -2.67 10.26 1.71
CA ALA A 80 -2.53 10.77 3.07
C ALA A 80 -2.91 9.69 4.09
N LEU A 81 -2.28 9.72 5.26
CA LEU A 81 -2.67 8.89 6.39
C LEU A 81 -3.27 9.80 7.47
N LEU A 82 -4.51 9.52 7.86
CA LEU A 82 -5.15 10.18 8.99
C LEU A 82 -4.82 9.37 10.24
N LEU A 83 -4.21 10.03 11.21
CA LEU A 83 -3.82 9.43 12.49
C LEU A 83 -4.88 9.80 13.52
N GLU A 84 -5.32 8.84 14.31
CA GLU A 84 -6.14 9.13 15.47
C GLU A 84 -5.29 9.91 16.49
N ALA A 85 -5.86 10.95 17.09
CA ALA A 85 -5.21 11.62 18.21
C ALA A 85 -5.17 10.63 19.39
N SER A 86 -3.99 10.44 19.99
CA SER A 86 -3.90 9.81 21.31
C SER A 86 -4.75 10.64 22.26
N ARG A 87 -5.74 10.01 22.92
CA ARG A 87 -6.43 10.63 24.05
C ARG A 87 -5.38 10.91 25.11
N GLU A 88 -4.93 12.16 25.22
CA GLU A 88 -4.25 12.60 26.43
C GLU A 88 -5.29 12.57 27.55
N SER A 89 -5.04 11.73 28.55
CA SER A 89 -5.73 11.77 29.82
C SER A 89 -5.56 13.18 30.38
N ILE A 90 -6.64 13.96 30.38
CA ILE A 90 -6.71 15.19 31.17
C ILE A 90 -6.81 14.72 32.63
N ASP A 91 -5.67 14.47 33.26
CA ASP A 91 -5.60 14.40 34.72
C ASP A 91 -5.88 15.82 35.23
N THR A 92 -7.02 15.95 35.92
CA THR A 92 -7.46 17.18 36.60
C THR A 92 -7.06 17.11 38.06
#